data_AF-A0AAE9DGL5-F1
#
_entry.id   AF-A0AAE9DGL5-F1
#
_cell.length_a   1.000
_cell.length_b   1.000
_cell.length_c   1.000
_cell.angle_alpha   90.00
_cell.angle_beta   90.00
_cell.angle_gamma   90.00
#
_symmetry.space_group_name_H-M   'P 1'
#
loop_
_entity.id
_entity.type
_entity.pdbx_description
1 polymer ?
#
loop_
_entity_poly.entity_id
_entity_poly.type
_entity_poly.pdbx_seq_one_letter_code
_entity_poly.pdbx_strand_id
1 'polypeptide(L)'
;MEFFKKIIFKCQKAEEPKEIVFKPFRLLDLPDVVLIQVLQHMSPIQIIELTFCSKRTRLIIQSYVKSIMKHYEVTAKFGGPTNRVRFSSSKNPEIYHKLIMEDSLFARELNMTRRFIANRSVKAVYRETYPGSLITYWMDPIIGAQKFTEYVCATFRCNVTVELGLRVSRPQMRSTGQNYCI
;
A
#
# COMPACT_ATOMS: atom_id res chain seq x y z
N MET A 1 -23.61 3.09 -32.35
CA MET A 1 -23.78 3.58 -30.96
C MET A 1 -25.07 3.05 -30.30
N GLU A 2 -25.41 1.77 -30.45
CA GLU A 2 -26.60 1.18 -29.81
C GLU A 2 -26.28 -0.02 -28.90
N PHE A 3 -25.05 -0.52 -28.92
CA PHE A 3 -24.64 -1.66 -28.12
C PHE A 3 -24.47 -1.32 -26.63
N PHE A 4 -24.01 -0.10 -26.32
CA PHE A 4 -23.82 0.37 -24.94
C PHE A 4 -25.12 0.67 -24.19
N LYS A 5 -26.21 1.02 -24.90
CA LYS A 5 -27.52 1.25 -24.26
C LYS A 5 -28.16 -0.05 -23.76
N LYS A 6 -27.85 -1.20 -24.36
CA LYS A 6 -28.39 -2.51 -23.94
C LYS A 6 -27.70 -3.13 -22.72
N ILE A 7 -26.47 -2.74 -22.40
CA ILE A 7 -25.75 -3.24 -21.21
C ILE A 7 -26.24 -2.55 -19.93
N ILE A 8 -26.66 -1.29 -20.02
CA ILE A 8 -27.18 -0.53 -18.87
C ILE A 8 -28.58 -1.00 -18.44
N PHE A 9 -29.38 -1.57 -19.35
CA PHE A 9 -30.79 -1.90 -19.10
C PHE A 9 -31.06 -3.32 -18.54
N LYS A 10 -30.04 -4.16 -18.32
CA LYS A 10 -30.23 -5.55 -17.81
C LYS A 10 -29.89 -5.77 -16.34
N CYS A 11 -29.56 -4.73 -15.58
CA CYS A 11 -29.33 -4.78 -14.13
C CYS A 11 -30.40 -4.03 -13.32
N GLN A 12 -31.67 -4.11 -13.73
CA GLN A 12 -32.79 -3.63 -12.91
C GLN A 12 -33.72 -4.79 -12.52
N LYS A 13 -33.19 -5.61 -11.61
CA LYS A 13 -33.99 -6.22 -10.56
C LYS A 13 -33.13 -6.24 -9.30
N ALA A 14 -32.87 -5.05 -8.79
CA ALA A 14 -32.20 -4.84 -7.50
C ALA A 14 -33.09 -3.89 -6.71
N GLU A 15 -33.27 -4.24 -5.44
CA GLU A 15 -34.09 -3.59 -4.42
C GLU A 15 -34.07 -2.07 -4.51
N GLU A 16 -35.20 -1.44 -4.14
CA GLU A 16 -35.35 0.01 -4.05
C GLU A 16 -34.12 0.65 -3.39
N PRO A 17 -33.57 1.74 -3.96
CA PRO A 17 -32.36 2.36 -3.44
C PRO A 17 -32.68 2.90 -2.04
N LYS A 18 -32.23 2.18 -1.00
CA LYS A 18 -32.17 2.72 0.36
C LYS A 18 -31.40 4.02 0.26
N GLU A 19 -32.07 5.12 0.61
CA GLU A 19 -31.50 6.46 0.63
C GLU A 19 -30.19 6.40 1.43
N ILE A 20 -29.05 6.56 0.74
CA ILE A 20 -27.74 6.53 1.37
C ILE A 20 -27.60 7.86 2.11
N VAL A 21 -28.11 7.92 3.34
CA VAL A 21 -27.93 9.07 4.22
C VAL A 21 -26.44 9.19 4.49
N PHE A 22 -25.80 10.17 3.87
CA PHE A 22 -24.39 10.48 4.08
C PHE A 22 -24.19 10.89 5.55
N LYS A 23 -23.61 9.99 6.34
CA LYS A 23 -23.17 10.30 7.70
C LYS A 23 -21.72 10.80 7.63
N PRO A 24 -21.43 12.03 8.10
CA PRO A 24 -20.06 12.53 8.11
C PRO A 24 -19.17 11.62 8.97
N PHE A 25 -17.93 11.48 8.54
CA PHE A 25 -16.95 10.67 9.24
C PHE A 25 -16.54 11.40 10.52
N ARG A 26 -17.20 11.05 11.65
CA ARG A 26 -17.10 11.76 12.94
C ARG A 26 -15.68 12.02 13.43
N LEU A 27 -14.71 11.19 13.01
CA LEU A 27 -13.30 11.41 13.34
C LEU A 27 -12.79 12.76 12.81
N LEU A 28 -13.27 13.23 11.65
CA LEU A 28 -12.85 14.50 11.03
C LEU A 28 -13.59 15.72 11.57
N ASP A 29 -14.52 15.51 12.50
CA ASP A 29 -15.26 16.57 13.20
C ASP A 29 -14.73 16.77 14.63
N LEU A 30 -13.70 16.03 15.03
CA LEU A 30 -13.02 16.22 16.30
C LEU A 30 -12.27 17.56 16.32
N PRO A 31 -12.18 18.23 17.49
CA PRO A 31 -11.30 19.38 17.65
C PRO A 31 -9.86 19.05 17.27
N ASP A 32 -9.16 19.99 16.64
CA ASP A 32 -7.80 19.81 16.12
C ASP A 32 -6.84 19.16 17.11
N VAL A 33 -6.87 19.58 18.38
CA VAL A 33 -5.99 19.04 19.43
C VAL A 33 -6.21 17.54 19.62
N VAL A 34 -7.47 17.11 19.70
CA VAL A 34 -7.84 15.69 19.88
C VAL A 34 -7.52 14.91 18.60
N LEU A 35 -7.82 15.48 17.44
CA LEU A 35 -7.54 14.84 16.15
C LEU A 35 -6.04 14.60 15.95
N ILE A 36 -5.20 15.57 16.28
CA ILE A 36 -3.73 15.43 16.22
C ILE A 36 -3.28 14.30 17.16
N GLN A 37 -3.78 14.26 18.39
CA GLN A 37 -3.43 13.19 19.34
C GLN A 37 -3.82 11.82 18.80
N VAL A 38 -5.01 11.67 18.24
CA VAL A 38 -5.44 10.41 17.61
C VAL A 38 -4.49 10.03 16.47
N LEU A 39 -4.17 10.96 15.58
CA LEU A 39 -3.26 10.72 14.47
C LEU A 39 -1.83 10.38 14.92
N GLN A 40 -1.34 10.96 16.02
CA GLN A 40 -0.02 10.64 16.58
C GLN A 40 0.09 9.24 17.17
N HIS A 41 -1.03 8.65 17.60
CA HIS A 41 -1.08 7.28 18.14
C HIS A 41 -1.36 6.23 17.05
N MET A 42 -1.62 6.66 15.80
CA MET A 42 -1.77 5.75 14.66
C MET A 42 -0.40 5.43 14.04
N SER A 43 -0.29 4.23 13.46
CA SER A 43 0.86 3.90 12.65
C SER A 43 0.86 4.70 11.33
N PRO A 44 2.03 4.94 10.72
CA PRO A 44 2.10 5.60 9.42
C PRO A 44 1.27 4.89 8.33
N ILE A 45 1.17 3.55 8.39
CA ILE A 45 0.35 2.75 7.46
C ILE A 45 -1.14 3.00 7.68
N GLN A 46 -1.62 3.06 8.93
CA GLN A 46 -3.01 3.40 9.23
C GLN A 46 -3.35 4.81 8.76
N ILE A 47 -2.44 5.75 8.94
CA ILE A 47 -2.61 7.14 8.47
C ILE A 47 -2.68 7.18 6.94
N ILE A 48 -1.84 6.41 6.23
CA ILE A 48 -1.95 6.25 4.78
C ILE A 48 -3.33 5.69 4.40
N GLU A 49 -3.83 4.67 5.11
CA GLU A 49 -5.18 4.16 4.80
C GLU A 49 -6.27 5.20 4.99
N LEU A 50 -6.19 6.04 6.02
CA LEU A 50 -7.10 7.17 6.21
C LEU A 50 -7.09 8.13 5.02
N THR A 51 -5.93 8.34 4.38
CA THR A 51 -5.85 9.18 3.17
C THR A 51 -6.56 8.60 1.95
N PHE A 52 -6.87 7.29 1.94
CA PHE A 52 -7.68 6.68 0.89
C PHE A 52 -9.18 6.95 1.06
N CYS A 53 -9.64 7.29 2.26
CA CYS A 53 -11.06 7.48 2.54
C CYS A 53 -11.63 8.77 1.90
N SER A 54 -10.87 9.87 1.89
CA SER A 54 -11.30 11.10 1.22
C SER A 54 -10.15 12.08 0.96
N LYS A 55 -10.35 12.99 0.01
CA LYS A 55 -9.44 14.13 -0.22
C LYS A 55 -9.30 15.01 1.02
N ARG A 56 -10.38 15.21 1.78
CA ARG A 56 -10.39 16.01 3.02
C ARG A 56 -9.46 15.39 4.06
N THR A 57 -9.51 14.07 4.26
CA THR A 57 -8.64 13.36 5.20
C THR A 57 -7.16 13.57 4.86
N ARG A 58 -6.82 13.49 3.57
CA ARG A 58 -5.46 13.74 3.09
C ARG A 58 -4.97 15.16 3.39
N LEU A 59 -5.81 16.18 3.17
CA LEU A 59 -5.46 17.58 3.45
C LEU A 59 -5.23 17.81 4.95
N ILE A 60 -6.10 17.27 5.80
CA ILE A 60 -5.96 17.32 7.26
C ILE A 60 -4.63 16.71 7.69
N ILE A 61 -4.31 15.49 7.21
CA ILE A 61 -3.05 14.82 7.53
C ILE A 61 -1.86 15.68 7.09
N GLN A 62 -1.90 16.23 5.88
CA GLN A 62 -0.86 17.12 5.35
C GLN A 62 -0.62 18.36 6.22
N SER A 63 -1.63 18.89 6.90
CA SER A 63 -1.50 20.01 7.83
C SER A 63 -0.72 19.66 9.10
N TYR A 64 -0.78 18.40 9.55
CA TYR A 64 -0.15 17.95 10.80
C TYR A 64 1.06 17.03 10.60
N VAL A 65 1.53 16.87 9.35
CA VAL A 65 2.65 16.02 8.96
C VAL A 65 3.88 16.17 9.85
N LYS A 66 4.29 17.40 10.17
CA LYS A 66 5.49 17.65 10.99
C LYS A 66 5.39 16.99 12.36
N SER A 67 4.19 16.98 12.92
CA SER A 67 3.90 16.38 14.22
C SER A 67 3.86 14.85 14.13
N ILE A 68 3.16 14.34 13.10
CA ILE A 68 2.99 12.90 12.84
C ILE A 68 4.33 12.21 12.55
N MET A 69 5.16 12.83 11.72
CA MET A 69 6.39 12.22 11.19
C MET A 69 7.66 12.60 11.98
N LYS A 70 7.53 13.33 13.09
CA LYS A 70 8.67 13.88 13.87
C LYS A 70 9.73 12.85 14.25
N HIS A 71 9.31 11.60 14.45
CA HIS A 71 10.14 10.51 14.92
C HIS A 71 10.27 9.36 13.93
N TYR A 72 9.86 9.58 12.67
CA TYR A 72 9.88 8.56 11.65
C TYR A 72 10.88 8.88 10.56
N GLU A 73 11.68 7.88 10.22
CA GLU A 73 12.48 7.85 9.00
C GLU A 73 11.83 6.88 8.01
N VAL A 74 11.90 7.23 6.74
CA VAL A 74 11.29 6.44 5.67
C VAL A 74 12.37 5.90 4.77
N THR A 75 12.36 4.58 4.58
CA THR A 75 13.29 3.89 3.67
C THR A 75 12.50 3.09 2.63
N ALA A 76 12.78 3.29 1.36
CA ALA A 76 12.23 2.50 0.27
C ALA A 76 13.30 1.58 -0.31
N LYS A 77 13.06 0.28 -0.28
CA LYS A 77 13.94 -0.73 -0.85
C LYS A 77 13.36 -1.29 -2.15
N PHE A 78 14.15 -1.15 -3.21
CA PHE A 78 13.82 -1.61 -4.56
C PHE A 78 14.81 -2.69 -4.99
N GLY A 79 14.32 -3.80 -5.54
CA GLY A 79 15.16 -4.90 -5.99
C GLY A 79 15.68 -5.79 -4.85
N GLY A 80 16.28 -6.92 -5.24
CA GLY A 80 16.63 -8.01 -4.32
C GLY A 80 15.43 -8.94 -4.03
N PRO A 81 15.43 -9.68 -2.91
CA PRO A 81 14.42 -10.70 -2.63
C PRO A 81 13.03 -10.13 -2.32
N THR A 82 12.94 -8.87 -1.87
CA THR A 82 11.66 -8.23 -1.50
C THR A 82 11.71 -6.72 -1.70
N ASN A 83 10.68 -6.16 -2.33
CA ASN A 83 10.45 -4.71 -2.40
C ASN A 83 9.62 -4.27 -1.18
N ARG A 84 10.00 -3.18 -0.53
CA ARG A 84 9.31 -2.68 0.66
C ARG A 84 9.54 -1.20 0.92
N VAL A 85 8.58 -0.58 1.58
CA VAL A 85 8.75 0.74 2.23
C VAL A 85 8.67 0.53 3.74
N ARG A 86 9.68 1.03 4.46
CA ARG A 86 9.84 0.90 5.92
C ARG A 86 9.65 2.27 6.56
N PHE A 87 8.94 2.29 7.67
CA PHE A 87 8.90 3.40 8.61
C PHE A 87 9.64 2.96 9.88
N SER A 88 10.80 3.56 10.14
CA SER A 88 11.61 3.31 11.34
C SER A 88 11.45 4.45 12.33
N SER A 89 11.37 4.12 13.62
CA SER A 89 11.31 5.10 14.70
C SER A 89 12.09 4.59 15.90
N SER A 90 12.75 5.49 16.63
CA SER A 90 13.36 5.14 17.91
C SER A 90 12.35 4.99 19.04
N LYS A 91 11.11 5.45 18.85
CA LYS A 91 10.05 5.45 19.88
C LYS A 91 8.96 4.40 19.65
N ASN A 92 8.80 3.94 18.41
CA ASN A 92 7.72 3.05 18.00
C ASN A 92 8.31 1.83 17.29
N PRO A 93 7.64 0.67 17.33
CA PRO A 93 8.08 -0.51 16.59
C PRO A 93 8.19 -0.21 15.09
N GLU A 94 9.13 -0.87 14.41
CA GLU A 94 9.27 -0.73 12.96
C GLU A 94 8.04 -1.28 12.24
N ILE A 95 7.58 -0.54 11.23
CA ILE A 95 6.41 -0.93 10.44
C ILE A 95 6.77 -0.95 8.96
N TYR A 96 6.29 -1.96 8.26
CA TYR A 96 6.63 -2.20 6.87
C TYR A 96 5.40 -2.23 5.97
N HIS A 97 5.54 -1.65 4.80
CA HIS A 97 4.71 -1.94 3.64
C HIS A 97 5.48 -2.87 2.71
N LYS A 98 5.05 -4.13 2.57
CA LYS A 98 5.70 -5.11 1.70
C LYS A 98 4.96 -5.21 0.37
N LEU A 99 5.70 -5.23 -0.73
CA LEU A 99 5.14 -5.36 -2.07
C LEU A 99 5.55 -6.69 -2.69
N ILE A 100 4.57 -7.42 -3.19
CA ILE A 100 4.73 -8.78 -3.71
C ILE A 100 4.09 -8.87 -5.10
N MET A 101 4.56 -9.83 -5.90
CA MET A 101 3.93 -10.19 -7.18
C MET A 101 2.50 -10.68 -6.97
N GLU A 102 1.57 -10.26 -7.83
CA GLU A 102 0.16 -10.67 -7.77
C GLU A 102 -0.04 -12.18 -7.86
N ASP A 103 0.78 -12.87 -8.65
CA ASP A 103 0.71 -14.34 -8.81
C ASP A 103 1.50 -15.14 -7.76
N SER A 104 2.02 -14.49 -6.71
CA SER A 104 2.70 -15.23 -5.65
C SER A 104 1.75 -16.22 -4.98
N LEU A 105 2.27 -17.37 -4.53
CA LEU A 105 1.50 -18.36 -3.77
C LEU A 105 0.76 -17.72 -2.58
N PHE A 106 1.40 -16.72 -1.96
CA PHE A 106 0.84 -15.91 -0.89
C PHE A 106 -0.42 -15.11 -1.26
N ALA A 107 -0.70 -14.85 -2.53
CA ALA A 107 -1.90 -14.15 -2.97
C ALA A 107 -3.12 -15.09 -3.05
N ARG A 108 -2.90 -16.41 -3.19
CA ARG A 108 -3.98 -17.37 -3.46
C ARG A 108 -4.72 -17.83 -2.20
N GLU A 109 -4.15 -17.60 -1.02
CA GLU A 109 -4.61 -18.18 0.25
C GLU A 109 -5.22 -17.14 1.23
N LEU A 110 -5.36 -15.87 0.84
CA LEU A 110 -5.72 -14.79 1.78
C LEU A 110 -7.03 -14.10 1.40
N ASN A 111 -7.80 -13.70 2.42
CA ASN A 111 -8.96 -12.80 2.31
C ASN A 111 -8.50 -11.38 1.96
N MET A 112 -8.13 -11.18 0.70
CA MET A 112 -7.64 -9.91 0.18
C MET A 112 -8.75 -8.88 0.05
N THR A 113 -8.44 -7.64 0.42
CA THR A 113 -9.29 -6.47 0.12
C THR A 113 -8.71 -5.70 -1.05
N ARG A 114 -9.55 -5.06 -1.87
CA ARG A 114 -9.07 -4.08 -2.86
C ARG A 114 -8.87 -2.72 -2.20
N ARG A 115 -7.72 -2.10 -2.46
CA ARG A 115 -7.35 -0.75 -2.02
C ARG A 115 -7.04 0.12 -3.23
N PHE A 116 -7.34 1.41 -3.15
CA PHE A 116 -7.02 2.37 -4.20
C PHE A 116 -5.75 3.15 -3.82
N ILE A 117 -4.62 2.74 -4.38
CA ILE A 117 -3.30 3.30 -4.06
C ILE A 117 -2.73 3.94 -5.34
N ALA A 118 -2.37 5.21 -5.27
CA ALA A 118 -1.82 5.96 -6.42
C ALA A 118 -2.66 5.79 -7.72
N ASN A 119 -3.98 5.95 -7.60
CA ASN A 119 -4.97 5.78 -8.68
C ASN A 119 -5.05 4.38 -9.30
N ARG A 120 -4.60 3.34 -8.58
CA ARG A 120 -4.71 1.94 -9.01
C ARG A 120 -5.48 1.13 -7.97
N SER A 121 -6.34 0.23 -8.45
CA SER A 121 -6.94 -0.80 -7.60
C SER A 121 -5.93 -1.92 -7.40
N VAL A 122 -5.53 -2.15 -6.16
CA VAL A 122 -4.49 -3.11 -5.78
C VAL A 122 -5.07 -4.06 -4.74
N LYS A 123 -4.73 -5.35 -4.82
CA LYS A 123 -5.07 -6.31 -3.76
C LYS A 123 -4.16 -6.08 -2.56
N ALA A 124 -4.72 -6.14 -1.35
CA ALA A 124 -4.01 -5.84 -0.12
C ALA A 124 -4.47 -6.73 1.06
N VAL A 125 -3.53 -7.05 1.95
CA VAL A 125 -3.75 -7.86 3.16
C VAL A 125 -2.93 -7.33 4.33
N TYR A 126 -3.52 -7.33 5.52
CA TYR A 126 -2.79 -7.26 6.78
C TYR A 126 -2.44 -8.67 7.23
N ARG A 127 -1.16 -8.92 7.56
CA ARG A 127 -0.76 -10.21 8.12
C ARG A 127 -0.67 -10.15 9.64
N GLU A 128 -1.22 -11.16 10.29
CA GLU A 128 -1.06 -11.38 11.72
C GLU A 128 0.41 -11.59 12.11
N THR A 129 1.19 -12.26 11.25
CA THR A 129 2.63 -12.52 11.49
C THR A 129 3.49 -11.25 11.51
N TYR A 130 2.97 -10.12 11.00
CA TYR A 130 3.64 -8.82 11.05
C TYR A 130 2.62 -7.74 11.43
N PRO A 131 2.29 -7.62 12.73
CA PRO A 131 1.28 -6.68 13.19
C PRO A 131 1.55 -5.26 12.66
N GLY A 132 0.51 -4.62 12.11
CA GLY A 132 0.61 -3.28 11.53
C GLY A 132 1.28 -3.19 10.16
N SER A 133 1.81 -4.28 9.60
CA SER A 133 2.39 -4.29 8.26
C SER A 133 1.34 -4.56 7.19
N LEU A 134 1.36 -3.76 6.13
CA LEU A 134 0.46 -3.88 4.99
C LEU A 134 1.19 -4.56 3.82
N ILE A 135 0.59 -5.60 3.26
CA ILE A 135 1.10 -6.26 2.06
C ILE A 135 0.23 -5.87 0.88
N THR A 136 0.83 -5.40 -0.21
CA THR A 136 0.14 -5.15 -1.47
C THR A 136 0.70 -5.97 -2.61
N TYR A 137 -0.18 -6.31 -3.53
CA TYR A 137 0.11 -7.23 -4.63
C TYR A 137 0.06 -6.49 -5.95
N TRP A 138 1.18 -6.50 -6.66
CA TRP A 138 1.39 -5.74 -7.89
C TRP A 138 1.87 -6.67 -9.00
N MET A 139 1.49 -6.37 -10.25
CA MET A 139 2.04 -7.05 -11.42
C MET A 139 3.56 -6.87 -11.51
N ASP A 140 4.04 -5.67 -11.22
CA ASP A 140 5.46 -5.36 -11.07
C ASP A 140 5.68 -4.73 -9.68
N PRO A 141 6.35 -5.45 -8.75
CA PRO A 141 6.61 -4.95 -7.40
C PRO A 141 7.56 -3.76 -7.33
N ILE A 142 8.44 -3.55 -8.32
CA ILE A 142 9.33 -2.38 -8.37
C ILE A 142 8.51 -1.14 -8.73
N ILE A 143 7.66 -1.24 -9.76
CA ILE A 143 6.71 -0.18 -10.12
C ILE A 143 5.76 0.10 -8.95
N GLY A 144 5.27 -0.96 -8.29
CA GLY A 144 4.45 -0.83 -7.09
C GLY A 144 5.17 -0.06 -6.00
N ALA A 145 6.45 -0.36 -5.75
CA ALA A 145 7.22 0.26 -4.68
C ALA A 145 7.47 1.73 -5.01
N GLN A 146 7.68 2.03 -6.29
CA GLN A 146 7.88 3.40 -6.76
C GLN A 146 6.60 4.21 -6.53
N LYS A 147 5.45 3.70 -6.99
CA LYS A 147 4.16 4.38 -6.85
C LYS A 147 3.75 4.56 -5.40
N PHE A 148 3.99 3.57 -4.56
CA PHE A 148 3.73 3.68 -3.13
C PHE A 148 4.66 4.70 -2.48
N THR A 149 5.96 4.68 -2.81
CA THR A 149 6.93 5.66 -2.29
C THR A 149 6.57 7.08 -2.71
N GLU A 150 6.22 7.31 -3.98
CA GLU A 150 5.72 8.59 -4.49
C GLU A 150 4.49 9.07 -3.69
N TYR A 151 3.57 8.15 -3.39
CA TYR A 151 2.38 8.45 -2.58
C TYR A 151 2.74 8.83 -1.14
N VAL A 152 3.68 8.11 -0.52
CA VAL A 152 4.20 8.37 0.83
C VAL A 152 4.85 9.75 0.88
N CYS A 153 5.75 10.06 -0.06
CA CYS A 153 6.39 11.38 -0.17
C CYS A 153 5.35 12.49 -0.31
N ALA A 154 4.35 12.31 -1.19
CA ALA A 154 3.33 13.32 -1.43
C ALA A 154 2.36 13.50 -0.24
N THR A 155 2.16 12.45 0.58
CA THR A 155 1.28 12.48 1.74
C THR A 155 1.99 13.08 2.95
N PHE A 156 3.20 12.63 3.22
CA PHE A 156 3.97 13.00 4.41
C PHE A 156 4.99 14.10 4.17
N ARG A 157 5.11 14.65 2.95
CA ARG A 157 6.07 15.71 2.60
C ARG A 157 7.47 15.45 3.18
N CYS A 158 7.89 14.18 3.15
CA CYS A 158 9.09 13.70 3.80
C CYS A 158 10.12 13.26 2.76
N ASN A 159 11.40 13.29 3.18
CA ASN A 159 12.46 12.66 2.41
C ASN A 159 12.41 11.14 2.61
N VAL A 160 12.83 10.40 1.59
CA VAL A 160 12.89 8.95 1.62
C VAL A 160 14.29 8.50 1.23
N THR A 161 14.90 7.67 2.07
CA THR A 161 16.15 7.00 1.73
C THR A 161 15.86 5.83 0.80
N VAL A 162 16.57 5.76 -0.32
CA VAL A 162 16.37 4.71 -1.33
C VAL A 162 17.50 3.69 -1.24
N GLU A 163 17.13 2.41 -1.03
CA GLU A 163 18.04 1.26 -1.06
C GLU A 163 17.81 0.46 -2.35
N LEU A 164 18.85 0.22 -3.13
CA LEU A 164 18.79 -0.61 -4.34
C LEU A 164 19.43 -1.97 -4.10
N GLY A 165 18.65 -3.03 -4.22
CA GLY A 165 19.10 -4.41 -4.18
C GLY A 165 19.46 -4.91 -5.58
N LEU A 166 20.74 -5.07 -5.84
CA LEU A 166 21.24 -5.67 -7.09
C LEU A 166 21.47 -7.17 -6.90
N ARG A 167 21.08 -7.98 -7.89
CA ARG A 167 21.39 -9.41 -7.92
C ARG A 167 22.37 -9.68 -9.07
N VAL A 168 23.62 -9.96 -8.72
CA VAL A 168 24.64 -10.38 -9.68
C VAL A 168 24.63 -11.91 -9.72
N SER A 169 24.29 -12.47 -10.87
CA SER A 169 24.32 -13.93 -11.08
C SER A 169 25.62 -14.29 -11.79
N ARG A 170 26.41 -15.23 -11.25
CA ARG A 170 27.52 -15.82 -12.01
C ARG A 170 26.93 -16.77 -13.07
N PRO A 171 27.41 -16.75 -14.32
CA PRO A 171 27.00 -17.74 -15.30
C PRO A 171 27.37 -19.14 -14.76
N GLN A 172 26.38 -20.04 -14.72
CA GLN A 172 26.67 -21.46 -14.47
C GLN A 172 27.47 -21.97 -15.66
N MET A 173 28.73 -22.37 -15.43
CA MET A 173 29.44 -23.21 -16.39
C MET A 173 28.63 -24.50 -16.56
N ARG A 174 28.10 -24.71 -17.78
CA ARG A 174 27.57 -26.01 -18.16
C ARG A 174 28.73 -27.00 -18.08
N SER A 175 28.72 -27.89 -17.10
CA SER A 175 29.56 -29.08 -17.14
C SER A 175 29.10 -29.91 -18.33
N THR A 176 29.82 -29.79 -19.45
CA THR A 176 29.75 -30.75 -20.56
C THR A 176 30.37 -32.06 -20.09
N GLY A 177 29.61 -32.82 -19.28
CA GLY A 177 29.83 -34.24 -19.10
C GLY A 177 29.15 -34.96 -20.27
N GLN A 178 29.88 -35.14 -21.37
CA GLN A 178 29.51 -36.12 -22.39
C GLN A 178 29.59 -37.51 -21.75
N ASN A 179 28.43 -38.06 -21.38
CA ASN A 179 28.28 -39.51 -21.28
C ASN A 179 27.91 -40.01 -22.68
N TYR A 180 28.90 -40.53 -23.40
CA TYR A 180 28.65 -41.50 -24.46
C TYR A 180 29.20 -42.84 -24.01
N CYS A 181 28.29 -43.82 -24.01
CA CYS A 181 28.55 -45.23 -23.74
C CYS A 181 29.46 -45.81 -24.83
N ILE A 182 30.41 -46.66 -24.43
CA ILE A 182 30.77 -47.89 -25.15
C ILE A 182 31.00 -48.97 -24.09
#